data_AF-X1EQL2-F1
#
_entry.id   AF-X1EQL2-F1
#
_cell.length_a   1.000
_cell.length_b   1.000
_cell.length_c   1.000
_cell.angle_alpha   90.00
_cell.angle_beta   90.00
_cell.angle_gamma   90.00
#
_symmetry.space_group_name_H-M   'P 1'
#
loop_
_entity.id
_entity.type
_entity.pdbx_description
1 polymer ?
#
loop_
_entity_poly.entity_id
_entity_poly.type
_entity_poly.pdbx_seq_one_letter_code
_entity_poly.pdbx_strand_id
1 'polypeptide(L)' 'MSEKTKKTRISLTLTQPYLLGLAKLVETGLFIDRQDAIRQFLRDGFQKQGLKIDSLDS' A
#
# COMPACT_ATOMS: atom_id res chain seq x y z
N MET A 1 9.32 -21.43 14.58
CA MET A 1 10.26 -20.48 13.95
C MET A 1 9.43 -19.42 13.27
N SER A 2 9.47 -18.17 13.74
CA SER A 2 8.67 -17.09 13.19
C SER A 2 9.25 -16.68 11.84
N GLU A 3 8.62 -17.07 10.74
CA GLU A 3 8.97 -16.58 9.40
C GLU A 3 8.73 -15.07 9.38
N LYS A 4 9.77 -14.28 9.66
CA LYS A 4 9.71 -12.83 9.55
C LYS A 4 9.29 -12.51 8.12
N THR A 5 8.12 -11.90 7.96
CA THR A 5 7.56 -11.50 6.67
C THR A 5 8.60 -10.65 5.94
N LYS A 6 9.16 -11.19 4.85
CA LYS A 6 10.22 -10.50 4.10
C LYS A 6 9.62 -9.27 3.43
N LYS A 7 10.06 -8.08 3.84
CA LYS A 7 9.71 -6.83 3.17
C LYS A 7 10.56 -6.69 1.90
N THR A 8 9.89 -6.57 0.75
CA THR A 8 10.55 -6.36 -0.55
C THR A 8 10.25 -4.95 -1.03
N ARG A 9 11.29 -4.19 -1.39
CA ARG A 9 11.13 -2.88 -2.02
C ARG A 9 10.90 -3.06 -3.51
N ILE A 10 9.78 -2.53 -4.00
CA ILE A 10 9.43 -2.50 -5.42
C ILE A 10 9.33 -1.03 -5.85
N SER A 11 10.02 -0.68 -6.93
CA SER A 11 9.89 0.64 -7.58
C SER A 11 8.88 0.54 -8.71
N LEU A 12 7.98 1.51 -8.79
CA LEU A 12 6.93 1.56 -9.82
C LEU A 12 6.98 2.90 -10.55
N THR A 13 6.77 2.86 -11.86
CA THR A 13 6.60 4.04 -12.70
C THR A 13 5.11 4.27 -12.92
N LEU A 14 4.61 5.45 -12.55
CA LEU A 14 3.20 5.84 -12.66
C LEU A 14 3.06 7.14 -13.44
N THR A 15 1.92 7.34 -14.10
CA THR A 15 1.62 8.62 -14.73
C THR A 15 1.32 9.69 -13.67
N GLN A 16 1.51 10.96 -14.04
CA GLN A 16 1.41 12.10 -13.14
C GLN A 16 0.08 12.20 -12.36
N PRO A 17 -1.11 11.91 -12.94
CA PRO A 17 -2.36 11.97 -12.19
C PRO A 17 -2.39 11.05 -10.96
N TYR A 18 -1.81 9.84 -11.05
CA TYR A 18 -1.75 8.92 -9.92
C TYR A 18 -0.80 9.41 -8.83
N LEU A 19 0.35 9.96 -9.22
CA LEU A 19 1.30 10.56 -8.27
C LEU A 19 0.67 11.73 -7.51
N LEU A 20 -0.09 12.58 -8.21
CA LEU A 20 -0.81 13.71 -7.61
C LEU A 20 -1.93 13.24 -6.69
N GLY A 21 -2.69 12.21 -7.09
CA GLY A 21 -3.71 11.60 -6.23
C GLY A 21 -3.10 11.09 -4.92
N LEU A 22 -2.01 10.32 -5.00
CA LEU A 22 -1.30 9.83 -3.81
C LEU A 22 -0.75 10.95 -2.94
N ALA A 23 -0.21 12.02 -3.54
CA ALA A 23 0.28 13.18 -2.80
C ALA A 23 -0.86 13.87 -2.03
N LYS A 24 -2.00 14.10 -2.67
CA LYS A 24 -3.17 14.71 -2.02
C LYS A 24 -3.67 13.90 -0.82
N LEU A 25 -3.67 12.58 -0.93
CA LEU A 25 -4.09 11.70 0.17
C LEU A 25 -3.18 11.87 1.40
N VAL A 26 -1.88 12.03 1.20
CA VAL A 26 -0.93 12.33 2.27
C VAL A 26 -1.11 13.75 2.80
N GLU A 27 -1.28 14.75 1.91
CA GLU A 27 -1.50 16.14 2.29
C GLU A 27 -2.75 16.34 3.15
N THR A 28 -3.82 15.59 2.87
CA THR A 28 -5.05 15.60 3.68
C THR A 28 -4.91 14.91 5.04
N GLY A 29 -3.75 14.30 5.32
CA GLY A 29 -3.49 13.56 6.56
C GLY A 29 -4.19 12.19 6.63
N LEU A 30 -4.77 11.72 5.52
CA LEU A 30 -5.44 10.42 5.48
C LEU A 30 -4.44 9.25 5.56
N PHE A 31 -3.23 9.45 5.04
CA PHE A 31 -2.13 8.48 5.10
C PHE A 31 -0.82 9.16 5.48
N ILE A 32 0.07 8.40 6.13
CA ILE A 32 1.37 8.91 6.60
C ILE A 32 2.29 9.23 5.41
N ASP A 33 2.31 8.35 4.42
CA ASP A 33 3.08 8.51 3.20
C ASP A 33 2.42 7.79 2.01
N ARG A 34 3.06 7.89 0.84
CA ARG A 34 2.55 7.26 -0.39
C ARG A 34 2.61 5.73 -0.33
N GLN A 35 3.59 5.15 0.37
CA GLN A 35 3.71 3.70 0.49
C GLN A 35 2.57 3.15 1.36
N ASP A 36 2.21 3.87 2.40
CA ASP A 36 1.10 3.54 3.28
C ASP A 36 -0.23 3.52 2.52
N ALA A 37 -0.51 4.59 1.76
CA ALA A 37 -1.68 4.67 0.88
C ALA A 37 -1.73 3.51 -0.12
N ILE A 38 -0.61 3.22 -0.81
CA ILE A 38 -0.54 2.13 -1.78
C ILE A 38 -0.78 0.78 -1.11
N ARG A 39 -0.19 0.51 0.06
CA ARG A 39 -0.37 -0.74 0.80
C ARG A 39 -1.83 -0.95 1.18
N GLN A 40 -2.49 0.07 1.70
CA GLN A 40 -3.89 -0.01 2.08
C GLN A 40 -4.78 -0.28 0.86
N PHE A 41 -4.60 0.46 -0.25
CA PHE A 41 -5.39 0.22 -1.46
C PHE A 41 -5.18 -1.16 -2.06
N LEU A 42 -3.95 -1.67 -2.04
CA LEU A 42 -3.67 -3.04 -2.47
C LEU A 42 -4.36 -4.05 -1.56
N ARG A 43 -4.23 -3.92 -0.24
CA ARG A 43 -4.91 -4.79 0.74
C ARG A 43 -6.41 -4.82 0.50
N ASP A 44 -7.03 -3.65 0.37
CA ASP A 44 -8.48 -3.53 0.12
C ASP A 44 -8.87 -4.13 -1.23
N GLY A 45 -8.06 -3.90 -2.27
CA GLY A 45 -8.25 -4.47 -3.60
C GLY A 45 -8.22 -5.99 -3.58
N PHE A 46 -7.24 -6.57 -2.90
CA PHE A 46 -7.11 -8.02 -2.75
C PHE A 46 -8.27 -8.62 -1.95
N GLN A 47 -8.65 -7.99 -0.84
CA GLN A 47 -9.80 -8.42 -0.03
C GLN A 47 -11.11 -8.40 -0.84
N LYS A 48 -11.33 -7.36 -1.67
CA LYS A 48 -12.49 -7.28 -2.56
C LYS A 48 -12.56 -8.41 -3.60
N GLN A 49 -11.42 -8.99 -3.96
CA GLN A 49 -11.34 -10.15 -4.84
C GLN A 49 -11.38 -11.49 -4.08
N GLY A 50 -11.59 -11.47 -2.77
CA GLY A 50 -11.61 -12.68 -1.92
C GLY A 50 -10.21 -13.24 -1.62
N LEU A 51 -9.14 -12.49 -1.90
CA LEU A 51 -7.78 -12.90 -1.60
C LEU A 51 -7.45 -12.55 -0.14
N LYS A 52 -7.13 -13.56 0.67
CA LYS A 52 -6.65 -13.38 2.05
C LYS A 52 -5.15 -13.10 2.03
N ILE A 53 -4.76 -11.98 2.63
CA ILE A 53 -3.35 -11.63 2.84
C ILE A 53 -3.06 -11.78 4.32
N ASP A 54 -2.49 -12.93 4.67
CA ASP A 54 -2.11 -13.23 6.05
C ASP A 54 -0.88 -12.40 6.44
N SER A 55 -1.04 -11.58 7.48
CA SER A 55 0.00 -10.93 8.29
C SER A 55 1.06 -10.07 7.57
N LEU A 56 0.87 -8.75 7.60
CA LEU A 56 1.97 -7.77 7.46
C LEU A 56 1.99 -6.71 8.58
N ASP A 57 1.14 -6.90 9.60
CA ASP A 57 1.07 -6.08 10.80
C ASP A 57 1.18 -7.00 12.01
N SER A 58 2.42 -7.33 12.35
CA SER A 58 2.85 -7.81 13.66
C SER A 58 4.22 -7.21 13.95
#